data_AF-A0A662QA90-F1
#
_entry.id   AF-A0A662QA90-F1
#
_cell.length_a   1.000
_cell.length_b   1.000
_cell.length_c   1.000
_cell.angle_alpha   90.00
_cell.angle_beta   90.00
_cell.angle_gamma   90.00
#
_symmetry.space_group_name_H-M   'P 1'
#
loop_
_entity.id
_entity.type
_entity.pdbx_description
1 polymer ?
#
loop_
_entity_poly.entity_id
_entity_poly.type
_entity_poly.pdbx_seq_one_letter_code
_entity_poly.pdbx_strand_id
1 'polypeptide(L)'
;MRAAPGYRLHEALRELGVGTREVWVRPRYVVPSYRDHDEVEAKRLEIVYEDFSNLPRRELLLVLKPDTEASGRTGEISLKRLAEVAEEKNSALEELVVYGFISKPGLESIYRAAKDLGFRRVYFFAIGDITALCHNMYDMPLYGPDESYYAERGGLKLLGGIADYSTLERYLPEFIPGADQPGDWSARQTLVYTGYSYEPGGIENHLRNSIKLIEELWNISRDQDWFMEFHEIAIKRELEELRNTLTRYTTSE
;
A
#
# COMPACT_ATOMS: atom_id res chain seq x y z
N MET A 1 -1.38 -7.07 -9.38
CA MET A 1 -2.10 -5.96 -8.72
C MET A 1 -3.61 -6.07 -8.94
N ARG A 2 -4.43 -5.60 -7.98
CA ARG A 2 -5.67 -4.86 -8.30
C ARG A 2 -5.22 -3.43 -8.63
N ALA A 3 -5.71 -2.83 -9.72
CA ALA A 3 -5.30 -1.51 -10.27
C ALA A 3 -3.93 -1.47 -10.99
N ALA A 4 -3.83 -2.25 -12.08
CA ALA A 4 -2.65 -2.50 -12.91
C ALA A 4 -2.26 -1.36 -13.88
N PRO A 5 -1.79 -0.22 -13.36
CA PRO A 5 -0.44 0.19 -13.78
C PRO A 5 0.45 0.64 -12.60
N GLY A 6 0.00 0.48 -11.36
CA GLY A 6 0.62 1.13 -10.19
C GLY A 6 0.58 2.65 -10.36
N TYR A 7 1.68 3.34 -10.01
CA TYR A 7 1.83 4.79 -10.18
C TYR A 7 2.17 5.23 -11.61
N ARG A 8 1.99 4.36 -12.63
CA ARG A 8 2.26 4.67 -14.05
C ARG A 8 3.68 5.17 -14.33
N LEU A 9 4.64 4.87 -13.46
CA LEU A 9 6.03 5.30 -13.61
C LEU A 9 6.65 4.81 -14.93
N HIS A 10 6.23 3.64 -15.42
CA HIS A 10 6.65 3.12 -16.73
C HIS A 10 6.17 3.98 -17.91
N GLU A 11 5.02 4.67 -17.80
CA GLU A 11 4.53 5.60 -18.84
C GLU A 11 5.46 6.83 -18.90
N ALA A 12 5.77 7.43 -17.75
CA ALA A 12 6.69 8.56 -17.66
C ALA A 12 8.11 8.22 -18.15
N LEU A 13 8.62 7.04 -17.79
CA LEU A 13 9.92 6.56 -18.30
C LEU A 13 9.92 6.37 -19.82
N ARG A 14 8.80 5.87 -20.38
CA ARG A 14 8.64 5.70 -21.83
C ARG A 14 8.63 7.03 -22.56
N GLU A 15 7.98 8.06 -22.00
CA GLU A 15 8.00 9.44 -22.54
C GLU A 15 9.41 10.04 -22.57
N LEU A 16 10.27 9.65 -21.62
CA LEU A 16 11.69 10.02 -21.57
C LEU A 16 12.57 9.15 -22.48
N GLY A 17 12.00 8.24 -23.26
CA GLY A 17 12.74 7.35 -24.18
C GLY A 17 13.43 6.17 -23.48
N VAL A 18 13.10 5.87 -22.22
CA VAL A 18 13.63 4.72 -21.51
C VAL A 18 12.82 3.48 -21.90
N GLY A 19 13.49 2.48 -22.49
CA GLY A 19 12.87 1.21 -22.84
C GLY A 19 12.54 0.38 -21.60
N THR A 20 11.27 -0.03 -21.47
CA THR A 20 10.79 -0.87 -20.37
C THR A 20 10.18 -2.16 -20.89
N ARG A 21 10.27 -3.23 -20.09
CA ARG A 21 9.59 -4.52 -20.33
C ARG A 21 8.74 -4.85 -19.11
N GLU A 22 7.45 -5.06 -19.33
CA GLU A 22 6.50 -5.31 -18.25
C GLU A 22 6.35 -6.80 -17.99
N VAL A 23 6.43 -7.17 -16.71
CA VAL A 23 6.13 -8.51 -16.21
C VAL A 23 5.12 -8.40 -15.09
N TRP A 24 4.30 -9.43 -14.92
CA TRP A 24 3.17 -9.40 -14.01
C TRP A 24 3.24 -10.53 -13.00
N VAL A 25 3.01 -10.20 -11.74
CA VAL A 25 2.77 -11.17 -10.66
C VAL A 25 1.61 -10.65 -9.81
N ARG A 26 0.67 -11.53 -9.48
CA ARG A 26 -0.49 -11.21 -8.64
C ARG A 26 -0.62 -12.19 -7.48
N PRO A 27 -0.03 -11.86 -6.33
CA PRO A 27 -0.36 -12.51 -5.07
C PRO A 27 -1.77 -12.13 -4.61
N ARG A 28 -2.46 -13.05 -3.94
CA ARG A 28 -3.75 -12.83 -3.28
C ARG A 28 -3.76 -13.54 -1.94
N TYR A 29 -4.27 -12.87 -0.91
CA TYR A 29 -4.55 -13.50 0.38
C TYR A 29 -5.76 -14.43 0.24
N VAL A 30 -5.58 -15.68 0.65
CA VAL A 30 -6.60 -16.71 0.75
C VAL A 30 -6.91 -16.93 2.22
N VAL A 31 -8.18 -16.80 2.58
CA VAL A 31 -8.67 -17.15 3.92
C VAL A 31 -8.94 -18.66 3.91
N PRO A 32 -8.34 -19.46 4.81
CA PRO A 32 -8.63 -20.88 4.92
C PRO A 32 -10.12 -21.11 5.14
N SER A 33 -10.68 -22.19 4.57
CA SER A 33 -12.08 -22.53 4.79
C SER A 33 -12.26 -23.08 6.21
N TYR A 34 -13.48 -22.98 6.77
CA TYR A 34 -13.82 -23.47 8.13
C TYR A 34 -13.48 -24.95 8.41
N ARG A 35 -13.10 -25.73 7.38
CA ARG A 35 -12.73 -27.15 7.48
C ARG A 35 -11.23 -27.44 7.43
N ASP A 36 -10.39 -26.41 7.27
CA ASP A 36 -8.94 -26.56 7.29
C ASP A 36 -8.45 -26.49 8.75
N HIS A 37 -8.25 -27.66 9.35
CA HIS A 37 -7.80 -27.87 10.74
C HIS A 37 -6.29 -27.60 10.94
N ASP A 38 -5.71 -26.65 10.22
CA ASP A 38 -4.34 -26.21 10.47
C ASP A 38 -4.37 -24.94 11.31
N GLU A 39 -4.05 -25.14 12.59
CA GLU A 39 -3.82 -24.11 13.58
C GLU A 39 -2.77 -23.12 13.08
N VAL A 40 -3.24 -21.96 12.64
CA VAL A 40 -2.74 -20.59 12.81
C VAL A 40 -3.47 -19.78 11.74
N GLU A 41 -4.22 -18.74 12.13
CA GLU A 41 -4.94 -17.80 11.27
C GLU A 41 -4.01 -16.95 10.35
N ALA A 42 -2.93 -17.52 9.83
CA ALA A 42 -2.09 -16.90 8.84
C ALA A 42 -2.82 -16.94 7.50
N LYS A 43 -3.39 -15.81 7.07
CA LYS A 43 -3.85 -15.60 5.69
C LYS A 43 -2.74 -16.09 4.74
N ARG A 44 -2.97 -17.21 4.05
CA ARG A 44 -2.00 -17.78 3.10
C ARG A 44 -1.97 -16.90 1.86
N LEU A 45 -0.79 -16.63 1.33
CA LEU A 45 -0.64 -15.90 0.06
C LEU A 45 -0.45 -16.89 -1.07
N GLU A 46 -1.22 -16.73 -2.14
CA GLU A 46 -1.12 -17.53 -3.36
C GLU A 46 -0.96 -16.63 -4.58
N ILE A 47 -0.12 -17.04 -5.54
CA ILE A 47 0.00 -16.36 -6.82
C ILE A 47 -1.14 -16.84 -7.71
N VAL A 48 -2.10 -15.96 -8.00
CA VAL A 48 -3.29 -16.28 -8.79
C VAL A 48 -3.15 -15.91 -10.26
N TYR A 49 -2.11 -15.15 -10.62
CA TYR A 49 -1.79 -14.79 -11.99
C TYR A 49 -0.32 -14.37 -12.10
N GLU A 50 0.32 -14.75 -13.20
CA GLU A 50 1.66 -14.31 -13.58
C GLU A 50 1.84 -14.26 -15.10
N ASP A 51 2.68 -13.34 -15.58
CA ASP A 51 3.13 -13.27 -16.97
C ASP A 51 4.56 -12.74 -17.03
N PHE A 52 5.48 -13.61 -17.43
CA PHE A 52 6.90 -13.33 -17.63
C PHE A 52 7.32 -13.43 -19.09
N SER A 53 6.38 -13.36 -20.04
CA SER A 53 6.65 -13.45 -21.48
C SER A 53 7.71 -12.43 -21.93
N ASN A 54 7.65 -11.21 -21.40
CA ASN A 54 8.59 -10.12 -21.69
C ASN A 54 9.86 -10.13 -20.82
N LEU A 55 10.04 -11.06 -19.89
CA LEU A 55 11.27 -11.11 -19.08
C LEU A 55 12.47 -11.46 -19.98
N PRO A 56 13.56 -10.68 -19.98
CA PRO A 56 14.72 -10.95 -20.82
C PRO A 56 15.42 -12.27 -20.44
N ARG A 57 16.15 -12.84 -21.40
CA ARG A 57 17.03 -14.02 -21.19
C ARG A 57 18.49 -13.59 -21.27
N ARG A 58 19.33 -14.14 -20.38
CA ARG A 58 20.79 -13.90 -20.40
C ARG A 58 21.19 -12.44 -20.22
N GLU A 59 20.42 -11.70 -19.43
CA GLU A 59 20.63 -10.26 -19.17
C GLU A 59 20.84 -9.99 -17.68
N LEU A 60 21.44 -8.83 -17.38
CA LEU A 60 21.42 -8.25 -16.05
C LEU A 60 20.14 -7.42 -15.87
N LEU A 61 19.37 -7.73 -14.84
CA LEU A 61 18.04 -7.16 -14.63
C LEU A 61 18.11 -5.99 -13.64
N LEU A 62 17.71 -4.81 -14.11
CA LEU A 62 17.22 -3.72 -13.27
C LEU A 62 15.70 -3.89 -13.15
N VAL A 63 15.23 -4.11 -11.94
CA VAL A 63 13.82 -4.35 -11.64
C VAL A 63 13.24 -3.10 -11.02
N LEU A 64 12.26 -2.51 -11.70
CA LEU A 64 11.44 -1.43 -11.16
C LEU A 64 10.13 -2.02 -10.64
N LYS A 65 9.87 -1.86 -9.33
CA LYS A 65 8.66 -2.34 -8.67
C LYS A 65 7.83 -1.14 -8.16
N PRO A 66 6.87 -0.64 -8.95
CA PRO A 66 5.93 0.38 -8.50
C PRO A 66 4.81 -0.26 -7.67
N ASP A 67 4.81 -0.10 -6.35
CA ASP A 67 3.80 -0.72 -5.48
C ASP A 67 3.68 -0.04 -4.12
N THR A 68 2.58 -0.33 -3.44
CA THR A 68 2.36 0.02 -2.03
C THR A 68 2.92 -1.09 -1.15
N GLU A 69 3.90 -0.77 -0.29
CA GLU A 69 4.56 -1.73 0.60
C GLU A 69 4.17 -1.51 2.06
N ALA A 70 3.04 -2.10 2.47
CA ALA A 70 2.61 -2.17 3.87
C ALA A 70 3.49 -3.18 4.63
N SER A 71 3.05 -4.43 4.80
CA SER A 71 3.87 -5.45 5.48
C SER A 71 5.03 -6.03 4.64
N GLY A 72 5.07 -5.76 3.33
CA GLY A 72 6.06 -6.31 2.40
C GLY A 72 5.84 -7.77 1.97
N ARG A 73 4.85 -8.47 2.55
CA ARG A 73 4.61 -9.92 2.29
C ARG A 73 4.29 -10.24 0.82
N THR A 74 3.45 -9.43 0.19
CA THR A 74 3.09 -9.58 -1.23
C THR A 74 4.26 -9.29 -2.14
N GLY A 75 5.04 -8.25 -1.82
CA GLY A 75 6.25 -7.89 -2.55
C GLY A 75 7.32 -8.98 -2.44
N GLU A 76 7.52 -9.57 -1.26
CA GLU A 76 8.46 -10.67 -1.04
C GLU A 76 8.15 -11.88 -1.93
N ILE A 77 6.89 -12.33 -1.94
CA ILE A 77 6.47 -13.47 -2.78
C ILE A 77 6.64 -13.15 -4.27
N SER A 78 6.36 -11.90 -4.67
CA SER A 78 6.53 -11.47 -6.05
C SER A 78 8.01 -11.47 -6.47
N LEU A 79 8.91 -11.01 -5.60
CA LEU A 79 10.35 -11.01 -5.85
C LEU A 79 10.92 -12.43 -5.89
N LYS A 80 10.47 -13.32 -5.00
CA LYS A 80 10.86 -14.75 -5.03
C LYS A 80 10.49 -15.38 -6.36
N ARG A 81 9.23 -15.18 -6.81
CA ARG A 81 8.79 -15.73 -8.09
C ARG A 81 9.55 -15.14 -9.28
N LEU A 82 9.84 -13.84 -9.26
CA LEU A 82 10.67 -13.20 -10.27
C LEU A 82 12.08 -13.81 -10.32
N ALA A 83 12.70 -14.08 -9.16
CA ALA A 83 14.03 -14.65 -9.08
C ALA A 83 14.09 -16.06 -9.69
N GLU A 84 13.10 -16.91 -9.38
CA GLU A 84 12.96 -18.26 -9.96
C GLU A 84 12.92 -18.18 -11.50
N VAL A 85 12.05 -17.33 -12.06
CA VAL A 85 11.91 -17.21 -13.51
C VAL A 85 13.12 -16.53 -14.17
N ALA A 86 13.80 -15.62 -13.47
CA ALA A 86 15.05 -15.03 -13.94
C ALA A 86 16.14 -16.10 -14.06
N GLU A 87 16.27 -16.99 -13.07
CA GLU A 87 17.19 -18.12 -13.10
C GLU A 87 16.88 -19.09 -14.25
N GLU A 88 15.61 -19.46 -14.45
CA GLU A 88 15.16 -20.27 -15.60
C GLU A 88 15.54 -19.63 -16.95
N LYS A 89 15.54 -18.30 -17.02
CA LYS A 89 15.93 -17.51 -18.20
C LYS A 89 17.43 -17.22 -18.27
N ASN A 90 18.22 -17.72 -17.33
CA ASN A 90 19.65 -17.46 -17.17
C ASN A 90 19.97 -15.95 -17.09
N SER A 91 19.07 -15.17 -16.51
CA SER A 91 19.22 -13.74 -16.26
C SER A 91 19.56 -13.53 -14.78
N ALA A 92 20.33 -12.50 -14.46
CA ALA A 92 20.76 -12.24 -13.09
C ALA A 92 20.17 -10.92 -12.55
N LEU A 93 19.82 -10.93 -11.26
CA LEU A 93 19.24 -9.78 -10.56
C LEU A 93 20.34 -8.79 -10.16
N GLU A 94 20.36 -7.61 -10.77
CA GLU A 94 21.41 -6.60 -10.54
C GLU A 94 20.95 -5.51 -9.58
N GLU A 95 19.83 -4.85 -9.91
CA GLU A 95 19.28 -3.75 -9.12
C GLU A 95 17.78 -3.91 -8.89
N LEU A 96 17.33 -3.54 -7.70
CA LEU A 96 15.92 -3.36 -7.38
C LEU A 96 15.64 -1.89 -7.05
N VAL A 97 14.64 -1.31 -7.70
CA VAL A 97 14.10 0.01 -7.38
C VAL A 97 12.64 -0.16 -6.98
N VAL A 98 12.31 0.15 -5.73
CA VAL A 98 10.94 0.15 -5.21
C VAL A 98 10.44 1.60 -5.17
N TYR A 99 9.28 1.86 -5.74
CA TYR A 99 8.69 3.20 -5.83
C TYR A 99 7.21 3.17 -5.40
N GLY A 100 6.84 3.97 -4.40
CA GLY A 100 5.45 4.03 -3.93
C GLY A 100 5.27 4.49 -2.50
N PHE A 101 4.10 4.24 -1.92
CA PHE A 101 3.90 4.37 -0.48
C PHE A 101 4.53 3.18 0.23
N ILE A 102 5.44 3.44 1.17
CA ILE A 102 6.28 2.41 1.76
C ILE A 102 6.29 2.61 3.27
N SER A 103 5.86 1.59 4.02
CA SER A 103 6.04 1.58 5.46
C SER A 103 7.44 1.12 5.85
N LYS A 104 7.88 1.53 7.04
CA LYS A 104 9.17 1.07 7.58
C LYS A 104 9.26 -0.47 7.65
N PRO A 105 8.26 -1.20 8.20
CA PRO A 105 8.28 -2.67 8.17
C PRO A 105 8.33 -3.27 6.76
N GLY A 106 7.57 -2.69 5.82
CA GLY A 106 7.58 -3.12 4.41
C GLY A 106 8.95 -2.95 3.76
N LEU A 107 9.56 -1.78 3.94
CA LEU A 107 10.93 -1.49 3.47
C LEU A 107 11.93 -2.52 3.99
N GLU A 108 11.94 -2.75 5.31
CA GLU A 108 12.88 -3.68 5.93
C GLU A 108 12.67 -5.12 5.42
N SER A 109 11.42 -5.55 5.27
CA SER A 109 11.07 -6.87 4.75
C SER A 109 11.55 -7.05 3.31
N ILE A 110 11.25 -6.09 2.43
CA ILE A 110 11.63 -6.14 1.03
C ILE A 110 13.15 -6.05 0.86
N TYR A 111 13.82 -5.22 1.65
CA TYR A 111 15.28 -5.10 1.60
C TYR A 111 15.95 -6.44 1.93
N ARG A 112 15.53 -7.11 3.01
CA ARG A 112 16.07 -8.44 3.38
C ARG A 112 15.81 -9.45 2.28
N ALA A 113 14.56 -9.56 1.81
CA ALA A 113 14.19 -10.47 0.74
C ALA A 113 15.02 -10.23 -0.54
N ALA A 114 15.21 -8.98 -0.95
CA ALA A 114 16.01 -8.64 -2.13
C ALA A 114 17.48 -9.03 -1.96
N LYS A 115 18.05 -8.85 -0.77
CA LYS A 115 19.43 -9.27 -0.48
C LYS A 115 19.59 -10.78 -0.51
N ASP A 116 18.66 -11.51 0.08
CA ASP A 116 18.67 -12.98 0.10
C ASP A 116 18.52 -13.57 -1.32
N LEU A 117 17.78 -12.88 -2.19
CA LEU A 117 17.61 -13.25 -3.61
C LEU A 117 18.79 -12.84 -4.50
N GLY A 118 19.80 -12.14 -3.96
CA GLY A 118 21.03 -11.81 -4.68
C GLY A 118 21.04 -10.47 -5.43
N PHE A 119 20.08 -9.57 -5.19
CA PHE A 119 20.15 -8.21 -5.73
C PHE A 119 21.38 -7.46 -5.18
N ARG A 120 22.23 -6.95 -6.07
CA ARG A 120 23.45 -6.23 -5.68
C ARG A 120 23.13 -4.87 -5.07
N ARG A 121 22.23 -4.12 -5.71
CA ARG A 121 21.79 -2.78 -5.26
C ARG A 121 20.28 -2.74 -5.06
N VAL A 122 19.84 -2.05 -4.01
CA VAL A 122 18.41 -1.91 -3.67
C VAL A 122 18.17 -0.45 -3.30
N TYR A 123 17.19 0.16 -3.97
CA TYR A 123 16.81 1.56 -3.79
C TYR A 123 15.32 1.64 -3.47
N PHE A 124 14.97 2.55 -2.56
CA PHE A 124 13.60 2.86 -2.21
C PHE A 124 13.33 4.33 -2.46
N PHE A 125 12.23 4.60 -3.16
CA PHE A 125 11.73 5.94 -3.43
C PHE A 125 10.31 6.02 -2.86
N ALA A 126 10.23 6.43 -1.60
CA ALA A 126 8.95 6.58 -0.91
C ALA A 126 8.25 7.89 -1.33
N ILE A 127 6.95 7.81 -1.59
CA ILE A 127 6.14 8.98 -1.92
C ILE A 127 5.75 9.68 -0.62
N GLY A 128 6.24 10.91 -0.45
CA GLY A 128 5.97 11.75 0.73
C GLY A 128 6.84 11.37 1.92
N ASP A 129 6.69 10.15 2.42
CA ASP A 129 7.29 9.71 3.68
C ASP A 129 7.48 8.18 3.73
N ILE A 130 8.24 7.73 4.72
CA ILE A 130 8.28 6.32 5.13
C ILE A 130 7.29 6.16 6.28
N THR A 131 6.17 5.50 6.03
CA THR A 131 5.05 5.45 6.97
C THR A 131 5.31 4.51 8.15
N ALA A 132 4.52 4.69 9.22
CA ALA A 132 4.32 3.64 10.21
C ALA A 132 3.42 2.53 9.63
N LEU A 133 3.19 1.47 10.42
CA LEU A 133 2.24 0.41 10.08
C LEU A 133 1.36 0.12 11.30
N CYS A 134 0.05 0.20 11.12
CA CYS A 134 -0.95 -0.09 12.14
C CYS A 134 -0.97 -1.56 12.55
N HIS A 135 -1.60 -1.85 13.69
CA HIS A 135 -1.70 -3.21 14.24
C HIS A 135 -2.37 -4.20 13.27
N ASN A 136 -3.31 -3.74 12.46
CA ASN A 136 -3.97 -4.56 11.43
C ASN A 136 -3.05 -4.99 10.27
N MET A 137 -1.81 -4.47 10.18
CA MET A 137 -0.82 -4.74 9.13
C MET A 137 -1.22 -4.23 7.74
N TYR A 138 -2.14 -3.26 7.67
CA TYR A 138 -2.61 -2.64 6.43
C TYR A 138 -2.45 -1.13 6.44
N ASP A 139 -3.01 -0.43 7.43
CA ASP A 139 -3.02 1.04 7.41
C ASP A 139 -1.64 1.61 7.72
N MET A 140 -1.28 2.66 6.98
CA MET A 140 0.07 3.21 6.94
C MET A 140 0.07 4.71 7.27
N PRO A 141 -0.27 5.13 8.50
CA PRO A 141 -0.30 6.54 8.84
C PRO A 141 1.10 7.17 8.85
N LEU A 142 1.17 8.46 8.49
CA LEU A 142 2.36 9.28 8.74
C LEU A 142 2.55 9.48 10.25
N TYR A 143 1.50 9.82 10.98
CA TYR A 143 1.52 9.95 12.43
C TYR A 143 0.12 9.83 13.02
N GLY A 144 0.01 9.62 14.33
CA GLY A 144 -1.25 9.63 15.07
C GLY A 144 -1.56 8.29 15.75
N PRO A 145 -2.77 8.10 16.28
CA PRO A 145 -3.13 6.88 17.00
C PRO A 145 -3.31 5.68 16.06
N ASP A 146 -2.92 4.51 16.52
CA ASP A 146 -3.23 3.21 15.93
C ASP A 146 -4.68 2.83 16.29
N GLU A 147 -5.64 3.21 15.45
CA GLU A 147 -7.06 2.91 15.68
C GLU A 147 -7.29 1.41 15.83
N SER A 148 -6.67 0.58 14.98
CA SER A 148 -6.84 -0.86 15.02
C SER A 148 -6.34 -1.49 16.32
N TYR A 149 -5.24 -0.97 16.88
CA TYR A 149 -4.78 -1.38 18.21
C TYR A 149 -5.74 -0.92 19.32
N TYR A 150 -6.26 0.31 19.22
CA TYR A 150 -7.22 0.85 20.18
C TYR A 150 -8.52 0.03 20.19
N ALA A 151 -9.08 -0.30 19.02
CA ALA A 151 -10.29 -1.09 18.90
C ALA A 151 -10.14 -2.52 19.43
N GLU A 152 -9.00 -3.18 19.17
CA GLU A 152 -8.77 -4.56 19.60
C GLU A 152 -8.35 -4.67 21.08
N ARG A 153 -7.51 -3.73 21.55
CA ARG A 153 -6.82 -3.84 22.86
C ARG A 153 -7.27 -2.80 23.88
N GLY A 154 -8.03 -1.78 23.48
CA GLY A 154 -8.45 -0.67 24.34
C GLY A 154 -7.33 0.28 24.77
N GLY A 155 -6.12 0.13 24.22
CA GLY A 155 -4.94 0.92 24.58
C GLY A 155 -4.63 2.00 23.55
N LEU A 156 -4.11 3.14 24.00
CA LEU A 156 -3.58 4.17 23.10
C LEU A 156 -2.15 3.83 22.69
N LYS A 157 -1.92 3.68 21.38
CA LYS A 157 -0.60 3.53 20.79
C LYS A 157 -0.42 4.59 19.73
N LEU A 158 0.58 5.46 19.90
CA LEU A 158 0.92 6.49 18.92
C LEU A 158 1.96 5.97 17.94
N LEU A 159 1.74 6.25 16.66
CA LEU A 159 2.58 5.88 15.54
C LEU A 159 3.21 7.12 14.94
N GLY A 160 4.39 6.94 14.33
CA GLY A 160 5.11 7.98 13.61
C GLY A 160 6.00 7.38 12.53
N GLY A 161 5.91 7.95 11.34
CA GLY A 161 6.74 7.68 10.18
C GLY A 161 7.98 8.57 10.15
N ILE A 162 8.69 8.53 9.03
CA ILE A 162 9.89 9.31 8.75
C ILE A 162 9.58 10.21 7.56
N ALA A 163 9.54 11.51 7.79
CA ALA A 163 9.35 12.51 6.76
C ALA A 163 10.46 13.57 6.85
N ASP A 164 10.79 14.17 5.71
CA ASP A 164 11.51 15.44 5.71
C ASP A 164 10.66 16.51 6.41
N TYR A 165 11.31 17.43 7.13
CA TYR A 165 10.63 18.46 7.90
C TYR A 165 9.73 19.35 7.03
N SER A 166 10.19 19.76 5.85
CA SER A 166 9.39 20.60 4.92
C SER A 166 8.22 19.84 4.32
N THR A 167 8.33 18.52 4.17
CA THR A 167 7.20 17.68 3.77
C THR A 167 6.20 17.57 4.90
N LEU A 168 6.64 17.32 6.14
CA LEU A 168 5.76 17.26 7.30
C LEU A 168 4.97 18.57 7.47
N GLU A 169 5.62 19.73 7.38
CA GLU A 169 4.94 21.03 7.49
C GLU A 169 3.82 21.22 6.47
N ARG A 170 3.98 20.68 5.25
CA ARG A 170 2.93 20.71 4.22
C ARG A 170 1.78 19.74 4.51
N TYR A 171 2.07 18.61 5.17
CA TYR A 171 1.05 17.61 5.51
C TYR A 171 0.24 18.00 6.74
N LEU A 172 0.85 18.60 7.76
CA LEU A 172 0.21 18.92 9.05
C LEU A 172 -1.19 19.58 8.94
N PRO A 173 -1.42 20.61 8.09
CA PRO A 173 -2.73 21.26 8.03
C PRO A 173 -3.82 20.45 7.31
N GLU A 174 -3.47 19.36 6.64
CA GLU A 174 -4.39 18.55 5.83
C GLU A 174 -4.52 17.11 6.29
N PHE A 175 -3.49 16.58 6.96
CA PHE A 175 -3.41 15.18 7.33
C PHE A 175 -4.25 14.88 8.58
N ILE A 176 -5.01 13.79 8.53
CA ILE A 176 -5.78 13.30 9.67
C ILE A 176 -4.91 12.34 10.48
N PRO A 177 -4.56 12.64 11.74
CA PRO A 177 -3.72 11.77 12.55
C PRO A 177 -4.32 10.37 12.67
N GLY A 178 -3.52 9.35 12.32
CA GLY A 178 -3.88 7.94 12.37
C GLY A 178 -4.59 7.41 11.11
N ALA A 179 -4.96 8.29 10.17
CA ALA A 179 -5.53 7.86 8.90
C ALA A 179 -4.47 7.26 7.98
N ASP A 180 -4.87 6.29 7.15
CA ASP A 180 -4.02 5.74 6.11
C ASP A 180 -3.62 6.83 5.09
N GLN A 181 -2.46 6.67 4.45
CA GLN A 181 -2.06 7.54 3.35
C GLN A 181 -3.16 7.53 2.27
N PRO A 182 -3.29 8.60 1.46
CA PRO A 182 -4.22 8.63 0.33
C PRO A 182 -3.92 7.59 -0.77
N GLY A 183 -3.00 6.66 -0.51
CA GLY A 183 -2.40 5.69 -1.42
C GLY A 183 -3.16 4.39 -1.64
N ASP A 184 -4.25 4.09 -0.92
CA ASP A 184 -5.14 3.00 -1.34
C ASP A 184 -6.04 3.43 -2.51
N TRP A 185 -5.41 3.63 -3.65
CA TRP A 185 -6.06 3.92 -4.92
C TRP A 185 -6.98 2.78 -5.38
N SER A 186 -6.81 1.56 -4.85
CA SER A 186 -7.53 0.39 -5.33
C SER A 186 -8.98 0.35 -4.85
N ALA A 187 -9.25 0.80 -3.61
CA ALA A 187 -10.59 0.92 -3.06
C ALA A 187 -11.33 2.20 -3.51
N ARG A 188 -10.57 3.19 -4.01
CA ARG A 188 -11.08 4.49 -4.49
C ARG A 188 -11.39 4.52 -5.99
N GLN A 189 -11.06 3.47 -6.73
CA GLN A 189 -11.35 3.36 -8.16
C GLN A 189 -12.79 2.90 -8.40
N THR A 190 -13.46 3.51 -9.39
CA THR A 190 -14.78 3.08 -9.87
C THR A 190 -14.73 1.72 -10.58
N LEU A 191 -13.57 1.35 -11.13
CA LEU A 191 -13.32 0.10 -11.83
C LEU A 191 -11.96 -0.47 -11.42
N VAL A 192 -11.94 -1.75 -11.08
CA VAL A 192 -10.74 -2.46 -10.64
C VAL A 192 -10.41 -3.58 -11.63
N TYR A 193 -9.19 -3.57 -12.19
CA TYR A 193 -8.73 -4.65 -13.06
C TYR A 193 -8.34 -5.90 -12.26
N THR A 194 -8.89 -7.05 -12.66
CA THR A 194 -8.69 -8.34 -12.00
C THR A 194 -7.65 -9.23 -12.67
N GLY A 195 -6.95 -8.74 -13.71
CA GLY A 195 -6.07 -9.57 -14.54
C GLY A 195 -6.79 -10.24 -15.72
N TYR A 196 -8.13 -10.28 -15.70
CA TYR A 196 -8.95 -10.82 -16.79
C TYR A 196 -9.95 -9.78 -17.29
N SER A 197 -10.56 -9.02 -16.38
CA SER A 197 -11.60 -8.03 -16.69
C SER A 197 -11.56 -6.85 -15.70
N TYR A 198 -12.34 -5.81 -15.99
CA TYR A 198 -12.62 -4.74 -15.03
C TYR A 198 -13.92 -5.06 -14.28
N GLU A 199 -13.92 -4.88 -12.96
CA GLU A 199 -15.09 -5.02 -12.09
C GLU A 199 -15.41 -3.68 -11.40
N PRO A 200 -16.69 -3.37 -11.09
CA PRO A 200 -17.04 -2.19 -10.31
C PRO A 200 -16.33 -2.15 -8.95
N GLY A 201 -15.80 -1.00 -8.58
CA GLY A 201 -15.24 -0.76 -7.25
C GLY A 201 -16.32 -0.45 -6.21
N GLY A 202 -16.05 -0.81 -4.96
CA GLY A 202 -16.97 -0.62 -3.83
C GLY A 202 -16.91 0.77 -3.20
N ILE A 203 -17.03 1.84 -4.00
CA ILE A 203 -16.81 3.23 -3.54
C ILE A 203 -17.73 3.61 -2.38
N GLU A 204 -19.02 3.26 -2.44
CA GLU A 204 -19.95 3.60 -1.36
C GLU A 204 -19.50 3.03 -0.01
N ASN A 205 -19.15 1.73 0.01
CA ASN A 205 -18.64 1.08 1.21
C ASN A 205 -17.30 1.69 1.66
N HIS A 206 -16.42 2.04 0.73
CA HIS A 206 -15.17 2.72 1.05
C HIS A 206 -15.42 4.07 1.74
N LEU A 207 -16.30 4.90 1.19
CA LEU A 207 -16.66 6.21 1.79
C LEU A 207 -17.25 6.04 3.19
N ARG A 208 -18.18 5.10 3.38
CA ARG A 208 -18.76 4.80 4.71
C ARG A 208 -17.70 4.37 5.72
N ASN A 209 -16.78 3.50 5.32
CA ASN A 209 -15.69 3.04 6.18
C ASN A 209 -14.72 4.17 6.52
N SER A 210 -14.35 5.03 5.55
CA SER A 210 -13.47 6.18 5.79
C SER A 210 -14.09 7.20 6.75
N ILE A 211 -15.39 7.52 6.59
CA ILE A 211 -16.11 8.40 7.53
C ILE A 211 -16.04 7.83 8.95
N LYS A 212 -16.38 6.54 9.10
CA LYS A 212 -16.38 5.88 10.39
C LYS A 212 -15.00 5.91 11.05
N LEU A 213 -13.95 5.56 10.30
CA LEU A 213 -12.57 5.58 10.77
C LEU A 213 -12.16 6.98 11.25
N ILE A 214 -12.45 8.03 10.48
CA ILE A 214 -12.08 9.40 10.84
C ILE A 214 -12.84 9.87 12.08
N GLU A 215 -14.11 9.50 12.24
CA GLU A 215 -14.87 9.77 13.47
C GLU A 215 -14.26 9.07 14.69
N GLU A 216 -13.84 7.81 14.55
CA GLU A 216 -13.15 7.05 15.60
C GLU A 216 -11.81 7.68 15.97
N LEU A 217 -10.99 8.04 14.97
CA LEU A 217 -9.72 8.75 15.16
C LEU A 217 -9.92 10.09 15.87
N TRP A 218 -10.96 10.85 15.52
CA TRP A 218 -11.27 12.11 16.19
C TRP A 218 -11.63 11.89 17.67
N ASN A 219 -12.45 10.88 17.97
CA ASN A 219 -12.81 10.55 19.35
C ASN A 219 -11.61 10.11 20.19
N ILE A 220 -10.67 9.37 19.61
CA ILE A 220 -9.42 8.96 20.28
C ILE A 220 -8.53 10.19 20.54
N SER A 221 -8.49 11.12 19.60
CA SER A 221 -7.46 12.17 19.55
C SER A 221 -7.86 13.48 20.26
N ARG A 222 -9.14 13.86 20.27
CA ARG A 222 -9.57 15.23 20.63
C ARG A 222 -9.20 15.68 22.05
N ASP A 223 -9.04 14.72 22.97
CA ASP A 223 -8.74 14.96 24.38
C ASP A 223 -7.25 14.71 24.70
N GLN A 224 -6.41 14.53 23.67
CA GLN A 224 -4.96 14.30 23.83
C GLN A 224 -4.16 15.60 23.78
N ASP A 225 -3.09 15.68 24.58
CA ASP A 225 -2.23 16.88 24.71
C ASP A 225 -1.56 17.34 23.39
N TRP A 226 -1.36 16.40 22.45
CA TRP A 226 -0.73 16.68 21.15
C TRP A 226 -1.75 17.15 20.09
N PHE A 227 -3.06 17.00 20.36
CA PHE A 227 -4.10 17.39 19.42
C PHE A 227 -4.23 18.90 19.39
N MET A 228 -4.43 19.45 18.19
CA MET A 228 -4.34 20.89 17.94
C MET A 228 -5.49 21.32 17.04
N GLU A 229 -5.81 22.61 17.05
CA GLU A 229 -6.94 23.17 16.30
C GLU A 229 -6.88 22.82 14.80
N PHE A 230 -5.70 22.84 14.18
CA PHE A 230 -5.56 22.50 12.77
C PHE A 230 -5.90 21.03 12.46
N HIS A 231 -5.67 20.10 13.40
CA HIS A 231 -6.09 18.71 13.24
C HIS A 231 -7.63 18.62 13.22
N GLU A 232 -8.31 19.36 14.09
CA GLU A 232 -9.77 19.38 14.13
C GLU A 232 -10.36 19.99 12.86
N ILE A 233 -9.76 21.06 12.34
CA ILE A 233 -10.15 21.68 11.08
C ILE A 233 -10.02 20.69 9.91
N ALA A 234 -8.88 19.99 9.81
CA ALA A 234 -8.63 18.99 8.77
C ALA A 234 -9.66 17.85 8.82
N ILE A 235 -9.92 17.30 10.01
CA ILE A 235 -10.91 16.24 10.24
C ILE A 235 -12.31 16.68 9.81
N LYS A 236 -12.77 17.86 10.26
CA LYS A 236 -14.12 18.35 9.94
C LYS A 236 -14.30 18.57 8.45
N ARG A 237 -13.30 19.15 7.77
CA ARG A 237 -13.31 19.36 6.32
C ARG A 237 -13.42 18.04 5.57
N GLU A 238 -12.58 17.05 5.89
CA GLU A 238 -12.61 15.74 5.23
C GLU A 238 -13.94 15.02 5.46
N LEU A 239 -14.46 15.03 6.70
CA LEU A 239 -15.77 14.42 6.99
C LEU A 239 -16.91 15.06 6.19
N GLU A 240 -16.89 16.39 6.03
CA GLU A 240 -17.86 17.09 5.19
C GLU A 240 -17.73 16.65 3.72
N GLU A 241 -16.52 16.62 3.17
CA GLU A 241 -16.24 16.20 1.79
C GLU A 241 -16.66 14.75 1.52
N LEU A 242 -16.32 13.83 2.42
CA LEU A 242 -16.69 12.42 2.32
C LEU A 242 -18.21 12.22 2.39
N ARG A 243 -18.90 12.91 3.31
CA ARG A 243 -20.37 12.81 3.42
C ARG A 243 -21.05 13.39 2.18
N ASN A 244 -20.61 14.55 1.71
CA ASN A 244 -21.12 15.15 0.47
C ASN A 244 -20.91 14.22 -0.72
N THR A 245 -19.74 13.58 -0.82
CA THR A 245 -19.47 12.61 -1.89
C THR A 245 -20.35 11.37 -1.77
N LEU A 246 -20.52 10.82 -0.56
CA LEU A 246 -21.38 9.66 -0.31
C LEU A 246 -22.82 9.91 -0.74
N THR A 247 -23.36 11.13 -0.53
CA THR A 247 -24.74 11.43 -0.95
C THR A 247 -24.98 11.17 -2.43
N ARG A 248 -23.97 11.41 -3.29
CA ARG A 248 -24.07 11.22 -4.74
C ARG A 248 -24.21 9.74 -5.14
N TYR A 249 -23.73 8.83 -4.30
CA TYR A 249 -23.84 7.40 -4.51
C TYR A 249 -25.12 6.82 -3.90
N THR A 250 -25.67 7.45 -2.87
CA THR A 250 -26.92 7.00 -2.22
C THR A 250 -28.20 7.47 -2.91
N THR A 251 -28.16 8.51 -3.76
CA THR A 251 -29.33 9.01 -4.53
C THR A 251 -29.44 8.38 -5.93
N SER A 252 -28.69 7.33 -6.23
CA SER A 252 -28.71 6.62 -7.52
C SER A 252 -29.66 5.41 -7.52
N GLU A 253 -30.85 5.54 -6.92
CA GLU A 253 -31.98 4.58 -7.08
C GLU A 253 -33.12 5.21 -7.88
#